data_AF-A0A9D6MJQ0-F1
#
_entry.id   AF-A0A9D6MJQ0-F1
#
_cell.length_a   1.000
_cell.length_b   1.000
_cell.length_c   1.000
_cell.angle_alpha   90.00
_cell.angle_beta   90.00
_cell.angle_gamma   90.00
#
_symmetry.space_group_name_H-M   'P 1'
#
loop_
_entity.id
_entity.type
_entity.pdbx_description
1 polymer ?
#
loop_
_entity_poly.entity_id
_entity_poly.type
_entity_poly.pdbx_seq_one_letter_code
_entity_poly.pdbx_strand_id
1 'polypeptide(L)'
;MKRLAEDRGWRVTIETPVLGGAGNVDVALERDGQRIACEIAVSTDAEHEAGNVQKCLAAGYEQLLVIASDKRHVGRLEKMLTENLCAESRERVRVL
;
A
#
# COMPACT_ATOMS: atom_id res chain seq x y z
N MET A 1 9.98 -9.43 5.51
CA MET A 1 9.34 -8.20 6.03
C MET A 1 8.78 -8.39 7.44
N LYS A 2 7.83 -9.31 7.64
CA LYS A 2 7.11 -9.53 8.91
C LYS A 2 7.98 -9.55 10.18
N ARG A 3 8.87 -10.55 10.34
CA ARG A 3 9.72 -10.69 11.53
C ARG A 3 10.54 -9.44 11.85
N LEU A 4 11.10 -8.79 10.82
CA LEU A 4 11.91 -7.58 10.97
C LEU A 4 11.10 -6.39 11.52
N ALA A 5 9.83 -6.29 11.13
CA ALA A 5 8.91 -5.26 11.59
C ALA A 5 8.41 -5.58 13.02
N GLU A 6 8.09 -6.85 13.29
CA GLU A 6 7.72 -7.33 14.63
C GLU A 6 8.84 -7.09 15.65
N ASP A 7 10.09 -7.41 15.30
CA ASP A 7 11.28 -7.13 16.12
C ASP A 7 11.48 -5.62 16.39
N ARG A 8 10.86 -4.74 15.59
CA ARG A 8 10.85 -3.28 15.75
C ARG A 8 9.59 -2.75 16.44
N GLY A 9 8.79 -3.64 17.04
CA GLY A 9 7.60 -3.29 17.80
C GLY A 9 6.36 -3.01 16.95
N TRP A 10 6.35 -3.37 15.67
CA TRP A 10 5.15 -3.29 14.84
C TRP A 10 4.30 -4.55 15.00
N ARG A 11 2.98 -4.37 15.09
CA ARG A 11 2.04 -5.46 14.82
C ARG A 11 1.95 -5.64 13.31
N VAL A 12 2.07 -6.88 12.85
CA VAL A 12 2.00 -7.21 11.42
C VAL A 12 0.83 -8.16 11.17
N THR A 13 -0.10 -7.73 10.32
CA THR A 13 -1.23 -8.55 9.87
C THR A 13 -1.13 -8.74 8.36
N ILE A 14 -1.23 -9.98 7.90
CA ILE A 14 -1.19 -10.32 6.47
C ILE A 14 -2.62 -10.46 5.98
N GLU A 15 -2.89 -10.00 4.75
CA GLU A 15 -4.20 -10.07 4.08
C GLU A 15 -5.32 -9.50 4.97
N THR A 16 -5.19 -8.22 5.31
CA THR A 16 -6.13 -7.54 6.21
C THR A 16 -7.34 -7.02 5.42
N PRO A 17 -8.57 -7.52 5.66
CA PRO A 17 -9.75 -7.02 4.98
C PRO A 17 -10.04 -5.58 5.37
N VAL A 18 -10.45 -4.78 4.39
CA VAL A 18 -10.79 -3.36 4.55
C VAL A 18 -12.15 -3.05 3.95
N LEU A 19 -12.73 -1.93 4.39
CA LEU A 19 -13.99 -1.40 3.84
C LEU A 19 -15.13 -2.46 3.82
N GLY A 20 -15.23 -3.26 4.89
CA GLY A 20 -16.25 -4.31 4.98
C GLY A 20 -16.05 -5.49 4.03
N GLY A 21 -14.82 -5.73 3.56
CA GLY A 21 -14.47 -6.83 2.66
C GLY A 21 -14.39 -6.45 1.18
N ALA A 22 -14.50 -5.17 0.84
CA ALA A 22 -14.38 -4.69 -0.54
C ALA A 22 -12.93 -4.67 -1.08
N GLY A 23 -11.95 -4.95 -0.21
CA GLY A 23 -10.55 -5.11 -0.55
C GLY A 23 -9.77 -5.70 0.61
N ASN A 24 -8.50 -6.00 0.36
CA ASN A 24 -7.55 -6.47 1.36
C ASN A 24 -6.25 -5.65 1.24
N VAL A 25 -5.57 -5.49 2.36
CA VAL A 25 -4.18 -5.00 2.41
C VAL A 25 -3.27 -6.21 2.51
N ASP A 26 -2.28 -6.35 1.63
CA ASP A 26 -1.39 -7.51 1.64
C ASP A 26 -0.65 -7.64 2.97
N VAL A 27 -0.07 -6.53 3.47
CA VAL A 27 0.53 -6.47 4.80
C VAL A 27 0.19 -5.14 5.48
N ALA A 28 -0.51 -5.20 6.61
CA ALA A 28 -0.78 -4.07 7.48
C ALA A 28 0.24 -4.03 8.64
N LEU A 29 0.86 -2.88 8.85
CA LEU A 29 1.75 -2.59 9.96
C LEU A 29 1.07 -1.58 10.89
N GLU A 30 0.94 -1.92 12.17
CA GLU A 30 0.32 -1.03 13.16
C GLU A 30 1.23 -0.85 14.39
N ARG A 31 1.41 0.41 14.83
CA ARG A 31 2.15 0.74 16.06
C ARG A 31 1.79 2.13 16.56
N ASP A 32 1.49 2.26 17.86
CA ASP A 32 1.23 3.55 18.52
C ASP A 32 0.22 4.45 17.79
N GLY A 33 -0.82 3.84 17.22
CA GLY A 33 -1.85 4.53 16.42
C GLY A 33 -1.47 4.81 14.97
N GLN A 34 -0.22 4.56 14.56
CA GLN A 34 0.21 4.62 13.16
C GLN A 34 -0.17 3.35 12.42
N ARG A 35 -0.66 3.48 11.19
CA ARG A 35 -1.07 2.38 10.31
C ARG A 35 -0.42 2.57 8.93
N ILE A 36 0.42 1.62 8.56
CA ILE A 36 1.06 1.57 7.25
C ILE A 36 0.52 0.36 6.50
N ALA A 37 0.03 0.58 5.29
CA ALA A 37 -0.34 -0.50 4.39
C ALA A 37 0.83 -0.76 3.42
N CYS A 38 1.16 -2.03 3.20
CA CYS A 38 2.15 -2.46 2.23
C CYS A 38 1.44 -3.32 1.19
N GLU A 39 1.46 -2.87 -0.05
CA GLU A 39 0.88 -3.56 -1.22
C GLU A 39 2.01 -4.15 -2.06
N ILE A 40 1.84 -5.40 -2.49
CA ILE A 40 2.80 -6.10 -3.34
C ILE A 40 2.29 -6.02 -4.78
N ALA A 41 2.89 -5.15 -5.58
CA ALA A 41 2.55 -4.98 -6.98
C ALA A 41 3.24 -6.06 -7.84
N VAL A 42 2.54 -7.18 -8.01
CA VAL A 42 2.97 -8.31 -8.85
C VAL A 42 2.34 -8.31 -10.24
N SER A 43 1.25 -7.58 -10.44
CA SER A 43 0.46 -7.61 -11.67
C SER A 43 1.04 -6.68 -12.74
N THR A 44 0.40 -6.57 -13.91
CA THR A 44 0.67 -5.48 -14.85
C THR A 44 -0.54 -4.57 -15.06
N ASP A 45 -1.59 -4.75 -14.26
CA ASP A 45 -2.86 -4.04 -14.36
C ASP A 45 -2.82 -2.80 -13.46
N ALA A 46 -2.58 -1.65 -14.09
CA ALA A 46 -2.40 -0.38 -13.40
C ALA A 46 -3.70 0.09 -12.74
N GLU A 47 -4.85 -0.16 -13.37
CA GLU A 47 -6.17 0.19 -12.83
C GLU A 47 -6.47 -0.61 -11.57
N HIS A 48 -6.13 -1.90 -11.55
CA HIS A 48 -6.26 -2.74 -10.36
C HIS A 48 -5.40 -2.22 -9.20
N GLU A 49 -4.13 -1.90 -9.50
CA GLU A 49 -3.17 -1.40 -8.51
C GLU A 49 -3.59 -0.02 -7.97
N ALA A 50 -4.11 0.87 -8.83
CA ALA A 50 -4.69 2.14 -8.42
C ALA A 50 -5.85 1.94 -7.44
N GLY A 51 -6.73 0.98 -7.73
CA GLY A 51 -7.86 0.64 -6.89
C GLY A 51 -7.44 0.16 -5.50
N ASN A 52 -6.41 -0.67 -5.40
CA ASN A 52 -5.90 -1.13 -4.10
C ASN A 52 -5.33 0.03 -3.28
N VAL A 53 -4.55 0.92 -3.92
CA VAL A 53 -4.02 2.13 -3.29
C VAL A 53 -5.13 3.01 -2.73
N GLN A 54 -6.16 3.29 -3.54
CA GLN A 54 -7.30 4.12 -3.12
C GLN A 54 -8.08 3.49 -1.96
N LYS A 55 -8.31 2.18 -1.98
CA LYS A 55 -9.00 1.47 -0.90
C LYS A 55 -8.23 1.54 0.42
N CYS A 56 -6.90 1.41 0.37
CA CYS A 56 -6.06 1.54 1.57
C CYS A 56 -6.14 2.95 2.17
N LEU A 57 -6.05 3.98 1.33
CA LEU A 57 -6.20 5.37 1.78
C LEU A 57 -7.58 5.61 2.39
N ALA A 58 -8.64 5.09 1.77
CA ALA A 58 -10.01 5.18 2.28
C ALA A 58 -10.22 4.39 3.59
N ALA A 59 -9.46 3.31 3.81
CA ALA A 59 -9.47 2.53 5.04
C ALA A 59 -8.70 3.18 6.21
N GLY A 60 -8.18 4.40 6.00
CA GLY A 60 -7.55 5.22 7.02
C GLY A 60 -6.08 4.91 7.31
N TYR A 61 -5.37 4.25 6.39
CA TYR A 61 -3.91 4.06 6.53
C TYR A 61 -3.17 5.37 6.23
N GLU A 62 -2.33 5.86 7.14
CA GLU A 62 -1.65 7.14 6.97
C GLU A 62 -0.56 7.09 5.90
N GLN A 63 0.09 5.94 5.74
CA GLN A 63 1.12 5.71 4.73
C GLN A 63 0.87 4.42 3.95
N LEU A 64 1.28 4.44 2.68
CA LEU A 64 1.21 3.29 1.79
C LEU A 64 2.56 3.02 1.13
N LEU A 65 3.02 1.78 1.20
CA LEU A 65 4.21 1.31 0.50
C LEU A 65 3.77 0.34 -0.60
N VAL A 66 3.97 0.72 -1.86
CA VAL A 66 3.73 -0.16 -3.01
C VAL A 66 5.06 -0.78 -3.42
N ILE A 67 5.18 -2.09 -3.31
CA ILE A 67 6.42 -2.82 -3.49
C ILE A 67 6.35 -3.53 -4.84
N ALA A 68 7.21 -3.12 -5.77
CA ALA A 68 7.30 -3.70 -7.10
C ALA A 68 8.48 -4.67 -7.21
N SER A 69 8.38 -5.64 -8.11
CA SER A 69 9.43 -6.63 -8.34
C SER A 69 10.59 -6.13 -9.23
N ASP A 70 10.36 -5.09 -10.05
CA ASP A 70 11.37 -4.52 -10.93
C ASP A 70 11.18 -3.01 -11.21
N LYS A 71 12.26 -2.38 -11.70
CA LYS A 71 12.29 -0.93 -11.98
C LYS A 71 11.34 -0.47 -13.09
N ARG A 72 11.04 -1.34 -14.07
CA ARG A 72 10.10 -0.99 -15.13
C ARG A 72 8.69 -0.87 -14.54
N HIS A 73 8.38 -1.74 -13.58
CA HIS A 73 7.11 -1.71 -12.90
C HIS A 73 6.98 -0.48 -11.99
N VAL A 74 8.05 -0.13 -11.24
CA VAL A 74 8.10 1.12 -10.44
C VAL A 74 7.70 2.35 -11.27
N GLY A 75 8.32 2.57 -12.43
CA GLY A 75 8.01 3.75 -13.25
C GLY A 75 6.58 3.78 -13.79
N ARG A 76 5.96 2.62 -14.02
CA ARG A 76 4.54 2.53 -14.41
C ARG A 76 3.62 2.87 -13.24
N LEU A 77 3.91 2.33 -12.07
CA LEU A 77 3.16 2.62 -10.84
C LEU A 77 3.23 4.11 -10.49
N GLU A 78 4.41 4.72 -10.55
CA GLU A 78 4.56 6.16 -10.31
C GLU A 78 3.73 7.02 -11.27
N LYS A 79 3.71 6.65 -12.55
CA LYS A 79 2.87 7.30 -13.56
C LYS A 79 1.38 7.14 -13.23
N MET A 80 0.94 5.91 -12.95
CA MET A 80 -0.44 5.61 -12.56
C MET A 80 -0.87 6.42 -11.32
N LEU A 81 -0.02 6.49 -10.29
CA LEU A 81 -0.30 7.26 -9.07
C LEU A 81 -0.45 8.75 -9.38
N THR A 82 0.34 9.27 -10.31
CA THR A 82 0.26 10.67 -10.76
C THR A 82 -1.05 10.97 -11.49
N GLU A 83 -1.54 10.02 -12.29
CA GLU A 83 -2.77 10.16 -13.08
C GLU A 83 -4.05 9.96 -12.24
N ASN A 84 -4.01 9.10 -11.22
CA ASN A 84 -5.19 8.65 -10.49
C ASN A 84 -5.36 9.22 -9.08
N LEU A 85 -4.34 9.92 -8.54
CA LEU A 85 -4.39 10.49 -7.19
C LEU A 85 -4.15 12.00 -7.15
N CYS A 86 -4.85 12.67 -6.23
CA CYS A 86 -4.55 14.05 -5.89
C CYS A 86 -3.15 14.18 -5.24
N ALA A 87 -2.62 15.40 -5.20
CA ALA A 87 -1.28 15.66 -4.66
C ALA A 87 -1.14 15.21 -3.19
N GLU A 88 -2.15 15.49 -2.36
CA GLU A 88 -2.16 15.12 -0.94
C GLU A 88 -2.04 13.61 -0.72
N SER A 89 -2.84 12.82 -1.46
CA SER A 89 -2.76 11.36 -1.39
C SER A 89 -1.40 10.83 -1.85
N ARG A 90 -0.79 11.46 -2.86
CA ARG A 90 0.53 11.05 -3.38
C ARG A 90 1.65 11.23 -2.36
N GLU A 91 1.59 12.24 -1.51
CA GLU A 91 2.59 12.45 -0.46
C GLU A 91 2.66 11.29 0.55
N ARG A 92 1.55 10.55 0.68
CA ARG A 92 1.39 9.41 1.59
C ARG A 92 1.76 8.07 0.96
N VAL A 93 1.97 8.01 -0.35
CA VAL A 93 2.31 6.79 -1.08
C VAL A 93 3.80 6.80 -1.47
N ARG A 94 4.48 5.65 -1.34
CA ARG A 94 5.84 5.43 -1.83
C ARG A 94 5.87 4.15 -2.65
N VAL A 95 6.54 4.20 -3.80
CA VAL A 95 6.81 3.02 -4.62
C VAL A 95 8.25 2.58 -4.37
N LEU A 96 8.45 1.28 -4.11
CA LEU A 96 9.73 0.66 -3.75
C LEU A 96 10.08 -0.47 -4.72
#